data_AF-Q0W043-F1
#
_entry.id   AF-Q0W043-F1
#
_cell.length_a   1.000
_cell.length_b   1.000
_cell.length_c   1.000
_cell.angle_alpha   90.00
_cell.angle_beta   90.00
_cell.angle_gamma   90.00
#
_symmetry.space_group_name_H-M   'P 1'
#
loop_
_entity.id
_entity.type
_entity.pdbx_description
1 polymer ?
#
loop_
_entity_poly.entity_id
_entity_poly.type
_entity_poly.pdbx_seq_one_letter_code
_entity_poly.pdbx_strand_id
1 'polypeptide(L)'
;MIAALFLEGLNMVDTAGLGAMIVLILLILIALAIILWLLNPKDRHIEAKQVNSTPVPFDDGQFMEAFVKPIYEDGLEHLENAVDSIRSGFDIYDNGAYVEAAEEFISATRSTDEASRKFREVLAMVEDQEAAPIKNARARLTECKQIRQGAKDMETACDAMIAGKKAEAQPLLDGARNLRRLAAEWKKEP
;
A
#
# COMPACT_ATOMS: atom_id res chain seq x y z
N MET A 1 -47.19 -40.48 29.08
CA MET A 1 -47.70 -39.09 29.20
C MET A 1 -46.57 -38.05 29.31
N ILE A 2 -45.44 -38.25 28.60
CA ILE A 2 -44.30 -37.29 28.55
C ILE A 2 -43.93 -36.93 27.10
N ALA A 3 -44.50 -37.60 26.10
CA ALA A 3 -44.22 -37.33 24.68
C ALA A 3 -45.08 -36.19 24.08
N ALA A 4 -46.14 -35.75 24.78
CA ALA A 4 -47.04 -34.72 24.25
C ALA A 4 -46.58 -33.27 24.55
N LEU A 5 -45.69 -33.07 25.55
CA LEU A 5 -45.24 -31.73 25.95
C LEU A 5 -43.97 -31.25 25.21
N PHE A 6 -43.33 -32.09 24.40
CA PHE A 6 -42.15 -31.70 23.62
C PHE A 6 -42.48 -31.26 22.18
N LEU A 7 -43.71 -31.49 21.69
CA LEU A 7 -44.08 -31.11 20.32
C LEU A 7 -44.67 -29.69 20.20
N GLU A 8 -45.12 -29.07 21.29
CA GLU A 8 -45.65 -27.70 21.23
C GLU A 8 -44.54 -26.63 21.32
N GLY A 9 -43.36 -26.98 21.85
CA GLY A 9 -42.23 -26.04 21.97
C GLY A 9 -41.38 -25.86 20.71
N LEU A 10 -41.48 -26.78 19.73
CA LEU A 10 -40.70 -26.73 18.47
C LEU A 10 -41.42 -25.97 17.33
N ASN A 11 -42.74 -25.79 17.41
CA ASN A 11 -43.49 -25.09 16.35
C ASN A 11 -43.45 -23.56 16.47
N MET A 12 -43.02 -23.01 17.62
CA MET A 12 -43.07 -21.57 17.87
C MET A 12 -41.77 -20.83 17.50
N VAL A 13 -40.71 -21.53 17.10
CA VAL A 13 -39.40 -20.90 16.75
C VAL A 13 -39.17 -20.74 15.24
N ASP A 14 -39.82 -21.49 14.37
CA ASP A 14 -39.35 -21.56 12.96
C ASP A 14 -40.23 -20.92 11.88
N THR A 15 -41.34 -20.29 12.23
CA THR A 15 -42.13 -19.50 11.25
C THR A 15 -41.87 -18.00 11.36
N ALA A 16 -41.69 -17.48 12.59
CA ALA A 16 -41.35 -16.07 12.80
C ALA A 16 -39.89 -15.75 12.38
N GLY A 17 -38.95 -16.66 12.67
CA GLY A 17 -37.54 -16.52 12.27
C GLY A 17 -37.34 -16.61 10.75
N LEU A 18 -38.03 -17.55 10.11
CA LEU A 18 -38.01 -17.71 8.65
C LEU A 18 -38.69 -16.53 7.94
N GLY A 19 -39.80 -16.01 8.50
CA GLY A 19 -40.45 -14.80 8.01
C GLY A 19 -39.54 -13.57 8.07
N ALA A 20 -38.80 -13.40 9.17
CA ALA A 20 -37.85 -12.30 9.32
C ALA A 20 -36.69 -12.38 8.33
N MET A 21 -36.16 -13.58 8.06
CA MET A 21 -35.11 -13.77 7.04
C MET A 21 -35.60 -13.46 5.63
N ILE A 22 -36.83 -13.88 5.27
CA ILE A 22 -37.40 -13.61 3.94
C ILE A 22 -37.57 -12.10 3.72
N VAL A 23 -38.06 -11.37 4.72
CA VAL A 23 -38.20 -9.90 4.64
C VAL A 23 -36.84 -9.24 4.47
N LEU A 24 -35.81 -9.71 5.18
CA LEU A 24 -34.46 -9.14 5.11
C LEU A 24 -33.80 -9.37 3.73
N ILE A 25 -33.98 -10.56 3.15
CA ILE A 25 -33.54 -10.87 1.78
C ILE A 25 -34.27 -9.97 0.77
N LEU A 26 -35.58 -9.77 0.93
CA LEU A 26 -36.37 -8.88 0.07
C LEU A 26 -35.87 -7.43 0.14
N LEU A 27 -35.55 -6.93 1.33
CA LEU A 27 -34.98 -5.60 1.50
C LEU A 27 -33.60 -5.44 0.83
N ILE A 28 -32.75 -6.46 0.89
CA ILE A 28 -31.46 -6.47 0.20
C ILE A 28 -31.67 -6.42 -1.32
N LEU A 29 -32.61 -7.21 -1.86
CA LEU A 29 -32.92 -7.22 -3.29
C LEU A 29 -33.49 -5.87 -3.75
N ILE A 30 -34.35 -5.22 -2.95
CA ILE A 30 -34.87 -3.88 -3.24
C ILE A 30 -33.75 -2.84 -3.21
N ALA A 31 -32.86 -2.89 -2.21
CA ALA A 31 -31.71 -1.98 -2.11
C ALA A 31 -30.77 -2.13 -3.33
N LEU A 32 -30.47 -3.37 -3.74
CA LEU A 32 -29.70 -3.65 -4.95
C LEU A 32 -30.41 -3.14 -6.22
N ALA A 33 -31.73 -3.32 -6.32
CA ALA A 33 -32.50 -2.80 -7.44
C ALA A 33 -32.48 -1.26 -7.50
N ILE A 34 -32.53 -0.58 -6.36
CA ILE A 34 -32.43 0.89 -6.27
C ILE A 34 -31.03 1.37 -6.64
N ILE A 35 -29.97 0.68 -6.19
CA ILE A 35 -28.58 1.00 -6.57
C ILE A 35 -28.39 0.79 -8.07
N LEU A 36 -28.87 -0.33 -8.61
CA LEU A 36 -28.82 -0.60 -10.05
C LEU A 36 -29.66 0.40 -10.85
N TRP A 37 -30.78 0.87 -10.33
CA TRP A 37 -31.59 1.93 -10.94
C TRP A 37 -30.89 3.30 -10.89
N LEU A 38 -30.25 3.66 -9.77
CA LEU A 38 -29.40 4.86 -9.64
C LEU A 38 -28.19 4.82 -10.58
N LEU A 39 -27.66 3.63 -10.85
CA LEU A 39 -26.56 3.40 -11.78
C LEU A 39 -27.01 3.19 -13.23
N ASN A 40 -28.31 3.10 -13.51
CA ASN A 40 -28.82 2.94 -14.87
C ASN A 40 -29.08 4.34 -15.46
N PRO A 41 -28.27 4.84 -16.40
CA PRO A 41 -28.48 6.13 -17.03
C PRO A 41 -29.55 5.96 -18.12
N LYS A 42 -30.79 5.74 -17.71
CA LYS A 42 -31.95 5.66 -18.60
C LYS A 42 -33.05 6.54 -18.03
N ASP A 43 -32.88 7.85 -18.26
CA ASP A 43 -33.91 8.77 -18.74
C ASP A 43 -33.41 10.22 -18.71
N ARG A 44 -32.31 10.45 -19.43
CA ARG A 44 -32.15 11.70 -20.16
C ARG A 44 -31.88 11.32 -21.60
N HIS A 45 -32.88 11.51 -22.46
CA HIS A 45 -32.64 11.73 -23.88
C HIS A 45 -31.82 13.01 -24.00
N ILE A 46 -30.51 12.88 -23.80
CA ILE A 46 -29.55 13.83 -24.35
C ILE A 46 -29.51 13.43 -25.81
N GLU A 47 -30.06 14.29 -26.68
CA GLU A 47 -29.71 14.27 -28.09
C GLU A 47 -28.21 14.02 -28.14
N ALA A 48 -27.79 12.88 -28.71
CA ALA A 48 -26.41 12.67 -29.03
C ALA A 48 -26.07 13.72 -30.09
N LYS A 49 -25.77 14.93 -29.63
CA LYS A 49 -24.85 15.81 -30.31
C LYS A 49 -23.61 14.94 -30.35
N GLN A 50 -23.44 14.27 -31.49
CA GLN A 50 -22.25 13.56 -31.85
C GLN A 50 -21.19 14.66 -31.84
N VAL A 51 -20.62 14.90 -30.65
CA VAL A 51 -19.43 15.70 -30.54
C VAL A 51 -18.45 14.83 -31.28
N ASN A 52 -18.17 15.26 -32.51
CA ASN A 52 -17.02 14.84 -33.28
C ASN A 52 -15.79 15.36 -32.52
N SER A 53 -15.63 14.92 -31.27
CA SER A 53 -14.41 15.00 -30.51
C SER A 53 -13.62 13.85 -31.07
N THR A 54 -12.92 14.11 -32.18
CA THR A 54 -11.57 13.58 -32.34
C THR A 54 -10.96 13.56 -30.94
N PRO A 55 -10.51 12.40 -30.43
CA PRO A 55 -9.79 12.37 -29.16
C PRO A 55 -8.76 13.48 -29.24
N VAL A 56 -8.88 14.50 -28.40
CA VAL A 56 -7.85 15.53 -28.34
C VAL A 56 -6.61 14.75 -27.93
N PRO A 57 -5.57 14.67 -28.77
CA PRO A 57 -4.34 14.01 -28.36
C PRO A 57 -3.91 14.74 -27.08
N PHE A 58 -3.95 14.02 -25.96
CA PHE A 58 -3.44 14.54 -24.72
C PHE A 58 -1.95 14.72 -24.97
N ASP A 59 -1.46 15.94 -24.87
CA ASP A 59 -0.04 16.20 -25.01
C ASP A 59 0.69 15.37 -23.94
N ASP A 60 1.65 14.56 -24.35
CA ASP A 60 2.37 13.67 -23.45
C ASP A 60 2.96 14.47 -22.28
N GLY A 61 3.41 15.71 -22.52
CA GLY A 61 3.87 16.62 -21.47
C GLY A 61 2.81 16.93 -20.41
N GLN A 62 1.57 17.18 -20.82
CA GLN A 62 0.45 17.44 -19.90
C GLN A 62 0.02 16.18 -19.14
N PHE A 63 0.10 15.01 -19.77
CA PHE A 63 -0.16 13.74 -19.10
C PHE A 63 0.89 13.46 -18.01
N MET A 64 2.17 13.64 -18.34
CA MET A 64 3.26 13.40 -17.41
C MET A 64 3.16 14.32 -16.18
N GLU A 65 2.87 15.59 -16.38
CA GLU A 65 2.74 16.57 -15.28
C GLU A 65 1.50 16.31 -14.42
N ALA A 66 0.35 15.98 -15.04
CA ALA A 66 -0.91 15.84 -14.32
C ALA A 66 -1.05 14.50 -13.58
N PHE A 67 -0.45 13.42 -14.11
CA PHE A 67 -0.71 12.06 -13.62
C PHE A 67 0.53 11.34 -13.12
N VAL A 68 1.66 11.47 -13.82
CA VAL A 68 2.87 10.70 -13.49
C VAL A 68 3.68 11.38 -12.38
N LYS A 69 3.84 12.70 -12.47
CA LYS A 69 4.64 13.47 -11.51
C LYS A 69 4.11 13.38 -10.07
N PRO A 70 2.80 13.54 -9.78
CA PRO A 70 2.31 13.42 -8.41
C PRO A 70 2.61 12.05 -7.79
N ILE A 71 2.45 10.96 -8.56
CA ILE A 71 2.74 9.60 -8.09
C ILE A 71 4.25 9.41 -7.84
N TYR A 72 5.08 9.99 -8.71
CA TYR A 72 6.53 9.97 -8.53
C TYR A 72 6.95 10.73 -7.26
N GLU A 73 6.39 11.92 -7.03
CA GLU A 73 6.64 12.75 -5.84
C GLU A 73 6.16 12.07 -4.55
N ASP A 74 4.97 11.45 -4.55
CA ASP A 74 4.50 10.60 -3.45
C ASP A 74 5.52 9.49 -3.15
N GLY A 75 6.03 8.84 -4.21
CA GLY A 75 7.05 7.80 -4.08
C GLY A 75 8.35 8.31 -3.45
N LEU A 76 8.77 9.54 -3.79
CA LEU A 76 9.93 10.19 -3.18
C LEU A 76 9.69 10.54 -1.71
N GLU A 77 8.49 10.98 -1.34
CA GLU A 77 8.14 11.28 0.05
C GLU A 77 8.18 10.02 0.93
N HIS A 78 7.59 8.91 0.47
CA HIS A 78 7.69 7.64 1.18
C HIS A 78 9.16 7.16 1.30
N LEU A 79 9.98 7.40 0.28
CA LEU A 79 11.40 7.05 0.33
C LEU A 79 12.19 7.93 1.30
N GLU A 80 11.87 9.23 1.37
CA GLU A 80 12.42 10.18 2.35
C GLU A 80 12.12 9.73 3.77
N ASN A 81 10.86 9.39 4.05
CA ASN A 81 10.44 8.86 5.35
C ASN A 81 11.20 7.58 5.72
N ALA A 82 11.44 6.70 4.74
CA ALA A 82 12.25 5.50 4.97
C ALA A 82 13.70 5.83 5.35
N VAL A 83 14.30 6.80 4.66
CA VAL A 83 15.67 7.27 4.92
C VAL A 83 15.78 7.93 6.29
N ASP A 84 14.81 8.73 6.69
CA ASP A 84 14.78 9.37 8.00
C ASP A 84 14.62 8.35 9.14
N SER A 85 13.74 7.36 8.98
CA SER A 85 13.67 6.23 9.91
C SER A 85 14.99 5.45 9.98
N ILE A 86 15.72 5.27 8.88
CA ILE A 86 17.04 4.62 8.92
C ILE A 86 18.05 5.44 9.72
N ARG A 87 18.08 6.77 9.53
CA ARG A 87 18.97 7.67 10.26
C ARG A 87 18.66 7.59 11.77
N SER A 88 17.39 7.73 12.13
CA SER A 88 16.88 7.57 13.50
C SER A 88 17.28 6.21 14.08
N GLY A 89 17.02 5.12 13.33
CA GLY A 89 17.32 3.76 13.74
C GLY A 89 18.80 3.52 14.04
N PHE A 90 19.72 4.07 13.24
CA PHE A 90 21.15 3.98 13.52
C PHE A 90 21.55 4.78 14.77
N ASP A 91 21.01 5.99 14.96
CA ASP A 91 21.31 6.81 16.14
C ASP A 91 20.80 6.13 17.43
N ILE A 92 19.60 5.54 17.39
CA ILE A 92 19.02 4.79 18.51
C ILE A 92 19.81 3.49 18.77
N TYR A 93 20.22 2.78 17.70
CA TYR A 93 21.02 1.58 17.79
C TYR A 93 22.37 1.84 18.47
N ASP A 94 23.06 2.91 18.07
CA ASP A 94 24.36 3.31 18.62
C ASP A 94 24.26 3.66 20.13
N ASN A 95 23.06 4.05 20.60
CA ASN A 95 22.75 4.29 22.02
C ASN A 95 22.35 3.02 22.80
N GLY A 96 22.30 1.86 22.14
CA GLY A 96 21.99 0.56 22.75
C GLY A 96 20.50 0.30 22.99
N ALA A 97 19.61 1.13 22.46
CA ALA A 97 18.16 0.99 22.54
C ALA A 97 17.62 0.13 21.37
N TYR A 98 17.94 -1.17 21.41
CA TYR A 98 17.76 -2.05 20.25
C TYR A 98 16.31 -2.33 19.86
N VAL A 99 15.36 -2.23 20.80
CA VAL A 99 13.93 -2.43 20.51
C VAL A 99 13.41 -1.27 19.68
N GLU A 100 13.67 -0.04 20.15
CA GLU A 100 13.29 1.19 19.47
C GLU A 100 14.00 1.33 18.12
N ALA A 101 15.26 0.92 18.04
CA ALA A 101 15.98 0.88 16.77
C ALA A 101 15.33 -0.09 15.76
N ALA A 102 14.90 -1.28 16.22
CA ALA A 102 14.22 -2.25 15.37
C ALA A 102 12.89 -1.69 14.82
N GLU A 103 12.12 -0.97 15.64
CA GLU A 103 10.88 -0.33 15.20
C GLU A 103 11.11 0.68 14.08
N GLU A 104 12.19 1.46 14.14
CA GLU A 104 12.59 2.38 13.07
C GLU A 104 12.97 1.63 11.78
N PHE A 105 13.72 0.54 11.86
CA PHE A 105 14.06 -0.25 10.67
C PHE A 105 12.83 -0.95 10.05
N ILE A 106 11.86 -1.35 10.87
CA ILE A 106 10.56 -1.85 10.42
C ILE A 106 9.76 -0.73 9.73
N SER A 107 9.73 0.47 10.32
CA SER A 107 9.11 1.66 9.71
C SER A 107 9.73 1.98 8.35
N ALA A 108 11.07 1.96 8.27
CA ALA A 108 11.79 2.16 7.02
C ALA A 108 11.43 1.11 5.96
N THR A 109 11.30 -0.16 6.35
CA THR A 109 10.88 -1.23 5.45
C THR A 109 9.49 -0.99 4.87
N ARG A 110 8.52 -0.59 5.71
CA ARG A 110 7.15 -0.29 5.27
C ARG A 110 7.11 0.89 4.30
N SER A 111 7.76 1.99 4.67
CA SER A 111 7.83 3.20 3.84
C SER A 111 8.54 2.91 2.50
N THR A 112 9.57 2.07 2.49
CA THR A 112 10.25 1.63 1.26
C THR A 112 9.35 0.76 0.37
N ASP A 113 8.51 -0.10 0.95
CA ASP A 113 7.55 -0.92 0.22
C ASP A 113 6.45 -0.03 -0.43
N GLU A 114 6.00 1.02 0.27
CA GLU A 114 5.08 2.04 -0.26
C GLU A 114 5.69 2.86 -1.39
N ALA A 115 6.92 3.35 -1.22
CA ALA A 115 7.68 4.03 -2.27
C ALA A 115 7.83 3.13 -3.51
N SER A 116 8.19 1.86 -3.31
CA SER A 116 8.32 0.88 -4.39
C SER A 116 7.00 0.66 -5.14
N ARG A 117 5.86 0.67 -4.45
CA ARG A 117 4.54 0.58 -5.09
C ARG A 117 4.31 1.78 -6.01
N LYS A 118 4.55 2.99 -5.52
CA LYS A 118 4.37 4.24 -6.30
C LYS A 118 5.28 4.30 -7.53
N PHE A 119 6.55 3.92 -7.41
CA PHE A 119 7.44 3.88 -8.58
C PHE A 119 7.03 2.81 -9.59
N ARG A 120 6.45 1.67 -9.16
CA ARG A 120 5.89 0.68 -10.11
C ARG A 120 4.62 1.19 -10.80
N GLU A 121 3.81 2.00 -10.14
CA GLU A 121 2.67 2.68 -10.78
C GLU A 121 3.17 3.62 -11.88
N VAL A 122 4.21 4.40 -11.63
CA VAL A 122 4.87 5.22 -12.67
C VAL A 122 5.31 4.36 -13.86
N LEU A 123 5.94 3.20 -13.61
CA LEU A 123 6.34 2.27 -14.68
C LEU A 123 5.16 1.70 -15.48
N ALA A 124 4.01 1.52 -14.85
CA ALA A 124 2.81 0.98 -15.50
C ALA A 124 2.04 2.03 -16.31
N MET A 125 2.23 3.32 -16.01
CA MET A 125 1.49 4.42 -16.66
C MET A 125 2.16 4.97 -17.91
N VAL A 126 3.46 4.74 -18.10
CA VAL A 126 4.21 5.24 -19.26
C VAL A 126 4.64 4.06 -20.12
N GLU A 127 4.20 4.05 -21.38
CA GLU A 127 4.54 2.99 -22.32
C GLU A 127 6.00 3.09 -22.79
N ASP A 128 6.48 4.32 -23.01
CA ASP A 128 7.86 4.58 -23.43
C ASP A 128 8.86 4.27 -22.30
N GLN A 129 9.59 3.18 -22.48
CA GLN A 129 10.60 2.70 -21.53
C GLN A 129 11.84 3.60 -21.46
N GLU A 130 12.03 4.49 -22.43
CA GLU A 130 13.19 5.39 -22.51
C GLU A 130 12.92 6.79 -21.94
N ALA A 131 11.66 7.09 -21.60
CA ALA A 131 11.26 8.35 -21.00
C ALA A 131 11.99 8.62 -19.67
N ALA A 132 12.34 9.89 -19.41
CA ALA A 132 13.12 10.27 -18.23
C ALA A 132 12.46 9.85 -16.89
N PRO A 133 11.13 9.99 -16.69
CA PRO A 133 10.48 9.55 -15.45
C PRO A 133 10.57 8.04 -15.20
N ILE A 134 10.65 7.24 -16.28
CA ILE A 134 10.82 5.79 -16.19
C ILE A 134 12.23 5.42 -15.79
N LYS A 135 13.24 6.06 -16.37
CA LYS A 135 14.64 5.89 -15.95
C LYS A 135 14.81 6.25 -14.48
N ASN A 136 14.22 7.36 -14.07
CA ASN A 136 14.26 7.83 -12.68
C ASN A 136 13.54 6.85 -11.73
N ALA A 137 12.34 6.37 -12.09
CA ALA A 137 11.61 5.40 -11.27
C ALA A 137 12.34 4.05 -11.14
N ARG A 138 13.01 3.57 -12.21
CA ARG A 138 13.84 2.35 -12.17
C ARG A 138 15.06 2.50 -11.25
N ALA A 139 15.73 3.65 -11.30
CA ALA A 139 16.84 3.96 -10.41
C ALA A 139 16.37 3.94 -8.95
N ARG A 140 15.25 4.63 -8.65
CA ARG A 140 14.66 4.64 -7.30
C ARG A 140 14.19 3.27 -6.83
N LEU A 141 13.63 2.42 -7.70
CA LEU A 141 13.30 1.04 -7.35
C LEU A 141 14.53 0.21 -6.98
N THR A 142 15.67 0.46 -7.61
CA THR A 142 16.93 -0.19 -7.27
C THR A 142 17.41 0.24 -5.89
N GLU A 143 17.32 1.54 -5.58
CA GLU A 143 17.58 2.07 -4.24
C GLU A 143 16.65 1.46 -3.20
N CYS A 144 15.34 1.43 -3.46
CA CYS A 144 14.36 0.81 -2.57
C CYS A 144 14.72 -0.65 -2.24
N LYS A 145 15.18 -1.43 -3.23
CA LYS A 145 15.60 -2.81 -3.00
C LYS A 145 16.78 -2.90 -2.04
N GLN A 146 17.78 -2.03 -2.19
CA GLN A 146 18.97 -1.98 -1.34
C GLN A 146 18.61 -1.53 0.08
N ILE A 147 17.83 -0.46 0.18
CA ILE A 147 17.34 0.12 1.44
C ILE A 147 16.53 -0.91 2.22
N ARG A 148 15.57 -1.56 1.57
CA ARG A 148 14.72 -2.57 2.18
C ARG A 148 15.51 -3.77 2.72
N GLN A 149 16.49 -4.25 1.95
CA GLN A 149 17.31 -5.38 2.41
C GLN A 149 18.16 -4.96 3.61
N GLY A 150 18.85 -3.82 3.53
CA GLY A 150 19.67 -3.33 4.63
C GLY A 150 18.86 -3.08 5.91
N ALA A 151 17.65 -2.52 5.78
CA ALA A 151 16.77 -2.30 6.93
C ALA A 151 16.37 -3.62 7.62
N LYS A 152 16.06 -4.67 6.84
CA LYS A 152 15.78 -6.01 7.39
C LYS A 152 16.99 -6.66 8.05
N ASP A 153 18.17 -6.47 7.47
CA ASP A 153 19.41 -6.96 8.07
C ASP A 153 19.65 -6.26 9.42
N MET A 154 19.35 -4.96 9.51
CA MET A 154 19.43 -4.20 10.77
C MET A 154 18.35 -4.59 11.79
N GLU A 155 17.12 -4.81 11.37
CA GLU A 155 16.06 -5.39 12.22
C GLU A 155 16.53 -6.71 12.84
N THR A 156 17.05 -7.61 12.01
CA THR A 156 17.59 -8.91 12.45
C THR A 156 18.80 -8.74 13.38
N ALA A 157 19.65 -7.74 13.12
CA ALA A 157 20.78 -7.42 13.99
C ALA A 157 20.31 -6.92 15.36
N CYS A 158 19.24 -6.12 15.42
CA CYS A 158 18.63 -5.67 16.67
C CYS A 158 18.08 -6.85 17.46
N ASP A 159 17.34 -7.77 16.82
CA ASP A 159 16.82 -8.99 17.45
C ASP A 159 17.95 -9.83 18.06
N ALA A 160 19.05 -10.00 17.32
CA ALA A 160 20.22 -10.71 17.81
C ALA A 160 20.86 -10.01 19.02
N MET A 161 20.91 -8.68 19.03
CA MET A 161 21.43 -7.90 20.18
C MET A 161 20.51 -8.02 21.41
N ILE A 162 19.19 -7.97 21.23
CA ILE A 162 18.19 -8.18 22.29
C ILE A 162 18.34 -9.57 22.90
N ALA A 163 18.58 -10.59 22.07
CA ALA A 163 18.82 -11.96 22.50
C ALA A 163 20.22 -12.20 23.10
N GLY A 164 21.08 -11.16 23.19
CA GLY A 164 22.44 -11.26 23.71
C GLY A 164 23.45 -11.94 22.77
N LYS A 165 23.07 -12.15 21.50
CA LYS A 165 23.84 -12.88 20.49
C LYS A 165 24.68 -11.96 19.61
N LYS A 166 25.64 -11.26 20.21
CA LYS A 166 26.50 -10.28 19.51
C LYS A 166 27.23 -10.84 18.28
N ALA A 167 27.66 -12.11 18.35
CA ALA A 167 28.36 -12.76 17.24
C ALA A 167 27.45 -12.97 16.00
N GLU A 168 26.14 -13.13 16.20
CA GLU A 168 25.15 -13.23 15.11
C GLU A 168 24.80 -11.84 14.54
N ALA A 169 24.79 -10.79 15.38
CA ALA A 169 24.51 -9.41 14.96
C ALA A 169 25.62 -8.80 14.10
N GLN A 170 26.89 -9.06 14.43
CA GLN A 170 28.05 -8.43 13.77
C GLN A 170 28.10 -8.57 12.24
N PRO A 171 27.93 -9.77 11.63
CA PRO A 171 27.95 -9.89 10.17
C PRO A 171 26.79 -9.14 9.49
N LEU A 172 25.64 -9.00 10.16
CA LEU A 172 24.49 -8.24 9.66
C LEU A 172 24.79 -6.74 9.66
N LEU A 173 25.42 -6.23 10.72
CA LEU A 173 25.89 -4.84 10.79
C LEU A 173 26.90 -4.53 9.68
N ASP A 174 27.84 -5.44 9.44
CA ASP A 174 28.86 -5.27 8.42
C ASP A 174 28.24 -5.25 7.00
N GLY A 175 27.22 -6.08 6.76
CA GLY A 175 26.42 -6.03 5.53
C GLY A 175 25.60 -4.73 5.39
N ALA A 176 25.07 -4.23 6.51
CA ALA A 176 24.25 -3.03 6.56
C ALA A 176 25.03 -1.70 6.56
N ARG A 177 26.37 -1.71 6.56
CA ARG A 177 27.18 -0.45 6.44
C ARG A 177 26.83 0.36 5.21
N ASN A 178 26.50 -0.32 4.11
CA ASN A 178 26.05 0.35 2.89
C ASN A 178 24.73 1.09 3.09
N LEU A 179 23.84 0.62 3.97
CA LEU A 179 22.59 1.29 4.29
C LEU A 179 22.84 2.66 4.94
N ARG A 180 23.77 2.74 5.89
CA ARG A 180 24.13 4.00 6.57
C ARG A 180 24.68 5.02 5.58
N ARG A 181 25.55 4.58 4.65
CA ARG A 181 26.06 5.44 3.57
C ARG A 181 24.94 5.90 2.63
N LEU A 182 24.08 4.97 2.17
CA LEU A 182 22.95 5.30 1.31
C LEU A 182 22.04 6.34 1.96
N ALA A 183 21.68 6.18 3.24
CA ALA A 183 20.85 7.14 3.95
C ALA A 183 21.54 8.49 4.16
N ALA A 184 22.85 8.53 4.39
CA ALA A 184 23.60 9.78 4.56
C ALA A 184 23.74 10.57 3.25
N GLU A 185 23.92 9.89 2.12
CA GLU A 185 24.13 10.49 0.81
C GLU A 185 22.82 10.74 0.04
N TRP A 186 21.70 10.22 0.54
CA TRP A 186 20.41 10.31 -0.15
C TRP A 186 19.93 11.75 -0.31
N LYS A 187 19.44 12.05 -1.52
CA LYS A 187 18.80 13.32 -1.88
C LYS A 187 17.47 13.02 -2.56
N LYS A 188 16.45 13.82 -2.21
CA LYS A 188 15.10 13.73 -2.76
C LYS A 188 15.08 13.94 -4.27
N GLU A 189 15.79 14.95 -4.75
CA GLU A 189 16.02 15.20 -6.16
C GLU A 189 17.50 14.93 -6.50
N PRO A 190 17.80 14.26 -7.63
CA PRO A 190 19.16 13.98 -8.09
C PRO A 190 19.94 15.24 -8.47
#